data_AF-A0A963J2Z1-F1
#
_entry.id   AF-A0A963J2Z1-F1
#
_cell.length_a   1.000
_cell.length_b   1.000
_cell.length_c   1.000
_cell.angle_alpha   90.00
_cell.angle_beta   90.00
_cell.angle_gamma   90.00
#
_symmetry.space_group_name_H-M   'P 1'
#
loop_
_entity.id
_entity.type
_entity.pdbx_description
1 polymer ?
#
loop_
_entity_poly.entity_id
_entity_poly.type
_entity_poly.pdbx_seq_one_letter_code
_entity_poly.pdbx_strand_id
1 'polypeptide(L)'
;EAGIFDFLLTAGAIGSIYKLNASLSGAEVGCQGEVGVACSMAAGALAAVLGGTPAQAENAAEIGMEHNLGMTCDPVGGQVQIPCIERNAMGAIKAINAARLALRGDGQHVVSLDQVIKTMVQTGADMMSKYKETSRGGLAVNVVEC
;
A
#
# COMPACT_ATOMS: atom_id res chain seq x y z
N GLU A 1 -6.23 -5.63 24.67
CA GLU A 1 -5.76 -4.22 24.63
C GLU A 1 -4.34 -4.09 24.09
N ALA A 2 -3.34 -4.80 24.63
CA ALA A 2 -1.95 -4.76 24.12
C ALA A 2 -1.83 -4.91 22.59
N GLY A 3 -2.44 -5.95 22.00
CA GLY A 3 -2.40 -6.16 20.54
C GLY A 3 -3.04 -5.04 19.69
N ILE A 4 -3.92 -4.21 20.24
CA ILE A 4 -4.45 -3.03 19.54
C ILE A 4 -3.38 -1.93 19.47
N PHE A 5 -2.68 -1.70 20.59
CA PHE A 5 -1.58 -0.75 20.64
C PHE A 5 -0.44 -1.17 19.73
N ASP A 6 -0.03 -2.44 19.79
CA ASP A 6 1.02 -2.99 18.92
C ASP A 6 0.63 -2.83 17.46
N PHE A 7 -0.61 -3.17 17.09
CA PHE A 7 -1.08 -2.99 15.72
C PHE A 7 -0.97 -1.54 15.25
N LEU A 8 -1.54 -0.60 16.00
CA LEU A 8 -1.59 0.81 15.60
C LEU A 8 -0.20 1.46 15.59
N LEU A 9 0.67 1.12 16.55
CA LEU A 9 2.03 1.65 16.62
C LEU A 9 2.92 1.08 15.51
N THR A 10 2.85 -0.23 15.24
CA THR A 10 3.60 -0.82 14.12
C THR A 10 3.10 -0.29 12.78
N ALA A 11 1.78 -0.20 12.58
CA ALA A 11 1.22 0.41 11.37
C ALA A 11 1.68 1.87 11.21
N GLY A 12 1.62 2.66 12.28
CA GLY A 12 2.06 4.06 12.29
C GLY A 12 3.56 4.21 11.99
N ALA A 13 4.40 3.31 12.49
CA ALA A 13 5.84 3.30 12.19
C ALA A 13 6.09 3.04 10.69
N ILE A 14 5.44 2.01 10.11
CA ILE A 14 5.54 1.70 8.67
C ILE A 14 5.04 2.89 7.83
N GLY A 15 3.89 3.47 8.18
CA GLY A 15 3.35 4.65 7.49
C GLY A 15 4.29 5.85 7.57
N SER A 16 4.99 6.03 8.69
CA SER A 16 6.00 7.09 8.86
C SER A 16 7.20 6.87 7.95
N ILE A 17 7.65 5.62 7.76
CA ILE A 17 8.74 5.29 6.83
C ILE A 17 8.37 5.69 5.40
N TYR A 18 7.16 5.38 4.94
CA TYR A 18 6.67 5.82 3.63
C TYR A 18 6.57 7.35 3.55
N LYS A 19 6.06 8.01 4.58
CA LYS A 19 5.90 9.47 4.57
C LYS A 19 7.24 10.21 4.54
N LEU A 20 8.27 9.69 5.21
CA LEU A 20 9.61 10.28 5.26
C LEU A 20 10.40 10.08 3.97
N ASN A 21 10.24 8.92 3.31
CA ASN A 21 11.05 8.53 2.16
C ASN A 21 10.32 8.64 0.81
N ALA A 22 9.02 8.89 0.84
CA ALA A 22 8.16 8.98 -0.34
C ALA A 22 6.95 9.90 -0.11
N SER A 23 5.77 9.53 -0.61
CA SER A 23 4.53 10.27 -0.41
C SER A 23 3.38 9.32 -0.08
N LEU A 24 2.37 9.87 0.62
CA LEU A 24 1.09 9.22 0.90
C LEU A 24 -0.05 9.77 0.03
N SER A 25 0.26 10.65 -0.92
CA SER A 25 -0.73 11.37 -1.72
C SER A 25 -1.01 10.69 -3.06
N GLY A 26 -2.27 10.37 -3.34
CA GLY A 26 -2.72 9.89 -4.65
C GLY A 26 -2.40 10.86 -5.78
N ALA A 27 -2.38 12.17 -5.49
CA ALA A 27 -2.00 13.21 -6.44
C ALA A 27 -0.50 13.22 -6.78
N GLU A 28 0.37 12.66 -5.93
CA GLU A 28 1.82 12.67 -6.13
C GLU A 28 2.33 11.34 -6.69
N VAL A 29 1.84 10.21 -6.15
CA VAL A 29 2.35 8.87 -6.46
C VAL A 29 1.28 7.88 -6.92
N GLY A 30 0.02 8.30 -7.06
CA GLY A 30 -1.10 7.40 -7.35
C GLY A 30 -1.58 6.62 -6.14
N CYS A 31 -2.54 5.72 -6.35
CA CYS A 31 -3.23 4.98 -5.29
C CYS A 31 -2.32 3.97 -4.56
N GLN A 32 -1.14 3.68 -5.12
CA GLN A 32 -0.08 2.97 -4.39
C GLN A 32 0.36 3.73 -3.12
N GLY A 33 0.34 5.07 -3.12
CA GLY A 33 0.63 5.90 -1.94
C GLY A 33 -0.47 5.89 -0.89
N GLU A 34 -1.67 5.42 -1.22
CA GLU A 34 -2.85 5.46 -0.36
C GLU A 34 -3.22 4.05 0.06
N VAL A 35 -3.90 3.30 -0.83
CA VAL A 35 -4.31 1.91 -0.59
C VAL A 35 -3.09 0.99 -0.50
N GLY A 36 -2.05 1.23 -1.30
CA GLY A 36 -0.82 0.44 -1.22
C GLY A 36 -0.12 0.60 0.13
N VAL A 37 0.01 1.84 0.62
CA VAL A 37 0.60 2.10 1.94
C VAL A 37 -0.29 1.55 3.04
N ALA A 38 -1.62 1.71 2.97
CA ALA A 38 -2.53 1.14 3.96
C ALA A 38 -2.43 -0.41 4.02
N CYS A 39 -2.31 -1.06 2.86
CA CYS A 39 -2.09 -2.50 2.76
C CYS A 39 -0.76 -2.91 3.43
N SER A 40 0.33 -2.20 3.14
CA SER A 40 1.64 -2.42 3.75
C SER A 40 1.65 -2.22 5.27
N MET A 41 1.07 -1.11 5.74
CA MET A 41 0.92 -0.81 7.17
C MET A 41 0.17 -1.92 7.90
N ALA A 42 -0.97 -2.36 7.34
CA ALA A 42 -1.78 -3.42 7.94
C ALA A 42 -1.06 -4.78 7.91
N ALA A 43 -0.30 -5.08 6.86
CA ALA A 43 0.43 -6.34 6.74
C ALA A 43 1.52 -6.47 7.81
N GLY A 44 2.40 -5.47 7.94
CA GLY A 44 3.46 -5.48 8.94
C GLY A 44 2.92 -5.43 10.36
N ALA A 45 1.87 -4.63 10.61
CA ALA A 45 1.20 -4.59 11.91
C ALA A 45 0.58 -5.93 12.30
N LEU A 46 -0.11 -6.60 11.36
CA LEU A 46 -0.69 -7.92 11.61
C LEU A 46 0.39 -8.97 11.86
N ALA A 47 1.49 -8.94 11.10
CA ALA A 47 2.62 -9.85 11.32
C ALA A 47 3.21 -9.66 12.74
N ALA A 48 3.41 -8.42 13.19
CA ALA A 48 3.90 -8.12 14.54
C ALA A 48 2.95 -8.64 15.64
N VAL A 49 1.64 -8.36 15.52
CA VAL A 49 0.63 -8.81 16.50
C VAL A 49 0.53 -10.34 16.58
N LEU A 50 0.81 -11.03 15.48
CA LEU A 50 0.83 -12.51 15.43
C LEU A 50 2.15 -13.12 15.92
N GLY A 51 3.06 -12.32 16.48
CA GLY A 51 4.32 -12.78 17.06
C GLY A 51 5.49 -12.85 16.08
N GLY A 52 5.38 -12.21 14.92
CA GLY A 52 6.47 -12.08 13.97
C GLY A 52 7.61 -11.21 14.51
N THR A 53 8.84 -11.49 14.06
CA THR A 53 10.00 -10.64 14.35
C THR A 53 9.90 -9.31 13.61
N PRO A 54 10.67 -8.27 13.99
CA PRO A 54 10.75 -7.03 13.20
C PRO A 54 11.09 -7.27 11.72
N ALA A 55 11.96 -8.24 11.41
CA ALA A 55 12.30 -8.60 10.03
C ALA A 55 11.10 -9.21 9.28
N GLN A 56 10.27 -10.03 9.93
CA GLN A 56 9.04 -10.55 9.34
C GLN A 56 7.95 -9.48 9.20
N ALA A 57 7.88 -8.51 10.12
CA ALA A 57 6.98 -7.38 9.99
C ALA A 57 7.36 -6.48 8.81
N GLU A 58 8.66 -6.22 8.65
CA GLU A 58 9.20 -5.51 7.48
C GLU A 58 8.93 -6.29 6.18
N ASN A 59 9.16 -7.61 6.17
CA ASN A 59 8.84 -8.45 5.02
C ASN A 59 7.35 -8.42 4.65
N ALA A 60 6.45 -8.47 5.63
CA ALA A 60 5.03 -8.38 5.37
C ALA A 60 4.64 -7.01 4.80
N ALA A 61 5.23 -5.93 5.31
CA ALA A 61 5.04 -4.59 4.79
C ALA A 61 5.55 -4.46 3.34
N GLU A 62 6.70 -5.04 3.06
CA GLU A 62 7.32 -5.10 1.74
C GLU A 62 6.40 -5.80 0.72
N ILE A 63 5.99 -7.06 0.97
CA ILE A 63 5.05 -7.80 0.12
C ILE A 63 3.73 -7.02 -0.05
N GLY A 64 3.24 -6.41 1.04
CA GLY A 64 2.02 -5.62 1.03
C GLY A 64 2.08 -4.44 0.07
N MET A 65 3.23 -3.77 -0.06
CA MET A 65 3.41 -2.68 -1.02
C MET A 65 3.78 -3.18 -2.41
N GLU A 66 4.60 -4.22 -2.53
CA GLU A 66 5.01 -4.81 -3.81
C GLU A 66 3.79 -5.13 -4.68
N HIS A 67 2.77 -5.74 -4.10
CA HIS A 67 1.51 -6.08 -4.77
C HIS A 67 0.60 -4.88 -5.10
N ASN A 68 1.05 -3.65 -4.88
CA ASN A 68 0.35 -2.42 -5.21
C ASN A 68 1.21 -1.41 -6.02
N LEU A 69 2.47 -1.72 -6.32
CA LEU A 69 3.35 -0.85 -7.10
C LEU A 69 2.74 -0.52 -8.49
N GLY A 70 2.86 0.74 -8.89
CA GLY A 70 2.32 1.28 -10.15
C GLY A 70 0.82 1.57 -10.15
N MET A 71 0.11 1.40 -9.02
CA MET A 71 -1.33 1.62 -8.98
C MET A 71 -1.69 3.11 -9.13
N THR A 72 -2.40 3.44 -10.21
CA THR A 72 -2.90 4.79 -10.55
C THR A 72 -4.09 5.20 -9.69
N CYS A 73 -4.38 6.50 -9.57
CA CYS A 73 -5.53 7.03 -8.83
C CYS A 73 -6.44 7.83 -9.76
N ASP A 74 -7.44 7.17 -10.36
CA ASP A 74 -8.27 7.82 -11.37
C ASP A 74 -9.68 7.20 -11.42
N PRO A 75 -10.47 7.43 -10.36
CA PRO A 75 -11.72 6.71 -10.14
C PRO A 75 -12.86 7.19 -11.04
N VAL A 76 -13.85 6.32 -11.25
CA VAL A 76 -15.04 6.59 -12.08
C VAL A 76 -15.75 7.85 -11.56
N GLY A 77 -16.04 8.79 -12.48
CA GLY A 77 -16.68 10.06 -12.15
C GLY A 77 -15.90 10.94 -11.16
N GLY A 78 -14.64 10.63 -10.87
CA GLY A 78 -13.86 11.29 -9.81
C GLY A 78 -14.34 10.99 -8.39
N GLN A 79 -15.17 9.96 -8.20
CA GLN A 79 -15.80 9.64 -6.92
C GLN A 79 -15.02 8.56 -6.18
N VAL A 80 -14.97 8.62 -4.86
CA VAL A 80 -14.33 7.60 -4.01
C VAL A 80 -15.24 6.36 -3.86
N GLN A 81 -15.60 5.76 -4.99
CA GLN A 81 -16.47 4.60 -5.08
C GLN A 81 -15.78 3.50 -5.88
N ILE A 82 -15.72 3.66 -7.20
CA ILE A 82 -15.11 2.69 -8.11
C ILE A 82 -13.79 3.26 -8.64
N PRO A 83 -12.64 2.56 -8.50
CA PRO A 83 -12.45 1.24 -7.92
C PRO A 83 -12.06 1.25 -6.43
N CYS A 84 -12.28 2.36 -5.73
CA CYS A 84 -11.79 2.59 -4.37
C CYS A 84 -12.30 1.57 -3.35
N ILE A 85 -13.57 1.16 -3.44
CA ILE A 85 -14.20 0.20 -2.54
C ILE A 85 -13.56 -1.17 -2.70
N GLU A 86 -13.52 -1.71 -3.92
CA GLU A 86 -12.91 -3.01 -4.17
C GLU A 86 -11.40 -3.00 -3.94
N ARG A 87 -10.71 -1.88 -4.16
CA ARG A 87 -9.29 -1.72 -3.80
C ARG A 87 -9.05 -1.90 -2.30
N ASN A 88 -9.92 -1.37 -1.44
CA ASN A 88 -9.81 -1.59 0.01
C ASN A 88 -10.09 -3.05 0.38
N ALA A 89 -11.13 -3.66 -0.19
CA ALA A 89 -11.43 -5.07 0.05
C ALA A 89 -10.27 -5.99 -0.37
N MET A 90 -9.73 -5.77 -1.56
CA MET A 90 -8.57 -6.52 -2.07
C MET A 90 -7.30 -6.22 -1.26
N GLY A 91 -7.08 -4.97 -0.86
CA GLY A 91 -5.97 -4.55 -0.01
C GLY A 91 -5.97 -5.25 1.35
N ALA A 92 -7.12 -5.37 2.00
CA ALA A 92 -7.25 -6.09 3.27
C ALA A 92 -6.86 -7.57 3.13
N ILE A 93 -7.31 -8.23 2.07
CA ILE A 93 -6.95 -9.64 1.80
C ILE A 93 -5.46 -9.78 1.48
N LYS A 94 -4.87 -8.87 0.69
CA LYS A 94 -3.44 -8.83 0.43
C LYS A 94 -2.64 -8.68 1.71
N ALA A 95 -3.04 -7.77 2.61
CA ALA A 95 -2.36 -7.56 3.89
C ALA A 95 -2.35 -8.82 4.78
N ILE A 96 -3.50 -9.51 4.86
CA ILE A 96 -3.59 -10.79 5.60
C ILE A 96 -2.67 -11.85 4.98
N ASN A 97 -2.66 -11.97 3.66
CA ASN A 97 -1.83 -12.95 2.98
C ASN A 97 -0.35 -12.61 3.08
N ALA A 98 0.04 -11.34 2.97
CA ALA A 98 1.41 -10.87 3.14
C ALA A 98 1.93 -11.20 4.56
N ALA A 99 1.15 -10.92 5.60
CA ALA A 99 1.50 -11.29 6.97
C ALA A 99 1.69 -12.82 7.11
N ARG A 100 0.78 -13.62 6.53
CA ARG A 100 0.88 -15.09 6.54
C ARG A 100 2.11 -15.62 5.80
N LEU A 101 2.48 -15.01 4.67
CA LEU A 101 3.67 -15.38 3.91
C LEU A 101 4.93 -15.09 4.71
N ALA A 102 5.05 -13.88 5.25
CA ALA A 102 6.20 -13.47 6.05
C ALA A 102 6.39 -14.32 7.32
N LEU A 103 5.30 -14.65 8.03
CA LEU A 103 5.33 -15.50 9.23
C LEU A 103 5.70 -16.96 8.95
N ARG A 104 5.49 -17.43 7.72
CA ARG A 104 5.92 -18.78 7.29
C ARG A 104 7.38 -18.80 6.85
N GLY A 105 7.93 -17.65 6.47
CA GLY A 105 9.35 -17.45 6.22
C GLY A 105 10.12 -17.14 7.51
N ASP A 106 11.42 -16.87 7.35
CA ASP A 106 12.33 -16.45 8.41
C ASP A 106 12.53 -14.92 8.45
N GLY A 107 11.82 -14.19 7.59
CA GLY A 107 11.96 -12.75 7.41
C GLY A 107 13.06 -12.34 6.43
N GLN A 108 13.77 -13.29 5.81
CA GLN A 108 14.66 -12.97 4.69
C GLN A 108 13.86 -12.82 3.40
N HIS A 109 14.15 -11.74 2.68
CA HIS A 109 13.56 -11.43 1.38
C HIS A 109 14.65 -10.91 0.44
N VAL A 110 14.51 -11.25 -0.85
CA VAL A 110 15.43 -10.80 -1.90
C VAL A 110 15.25 -9.31 -2.18
N VAL A 111 14.02 -8.82 -2.03
CA VAL A 111 13.65 -7.42 -2.21
C VAL A 111 13.46 -6.80 -0.84
N SER A 112 14.17 -5.72 -0.54
CA SER A 112 14.00 -4.99 0.73
C SER A 112 12.86 -3.97 0.66
N LEU A 113 12.31 -3.60 1.82
CA LEU A 113 11.29 -2.56 1.90
C LEU A 113 11.78 -1.23 1.30
N ASP A 114 13.04 -0.87 1.52
CA ASP A 114 13.67 0.33 0.92
C ASP A 114 13.67 0.29 -0.61
N GLN A 115 13.95 -0.87 -1.21
CA GLN A 115 13.91 -1.04 -2.66
C GLN A 115 12.48 -0.89 -3.20
N VAL A 116 11.50 -1.43 -2.47
CA VAL A 116 10.07 -1.25 -2.81
C VAL A 116 9.66 0.22 -2.70
N ILE A 117 10.05 0.92 -1.64
CA ILE A 117 9.77 2.36 -1.47
C ILE A 117 10.40 3.18 -2.60
N LYS A 118 11.67 2.90 -2.93
CA LYS A 118 12.35 3.57 -4.05
C LYS A 118 11.62 3.33 -5.37
N THR A 119 11.16 2.11 -5.60
CA THR A 119 10.34 1.76 -6.77
C THR A 119 9.02 2.53 -6.78
N MET A 120 8.36 2.66 -5.62
CA MET A 120 7.12 3.45 -5.48
C MET A 120 7.34 4.91 -5.88
N VAL A 121 8.44 5.53 -5.40
CA VAL A 121 8.79 6.91 -5.75
C VAL A 121 9.04 7.06 -7.24
N GLN A 122 9.85 6.16 -7.82
CA GLN A 122 10.19 6.21 -9.23
C GLN A 122 8.95 6.04 -10.11
N THR A 123 8.13 5.01 -9.86
CA THR A 123 6.90 4.77 -10.61
C THR A 123 5.89 5.91 -10.44
N GLY A 124 5.82 6.54 -9.26
CA GLY A 124 5.00 7.72 -9.02
C GLY A 124 5.47 8.95 -9.81
N ALA A 125 6.79 9.14 -9.94
CA ALA A 125 7.38 10.20 -10.76
C ALA A 125 7.12 9.97 -12.26
N ASP A 126 7.24 8.72 -12.73
CA ASP A 126 7.00 8.33 -14.12
C ASP A 126 5.51 8.34 -14.49
N MET A 127 4.62 8.29 -13.49
CA MET A 127 3.17 8.33 -13.71
C MET A 127 2.74 9.69 -14.28
N MET A 128 2.15 9.67 -15.48
CA MET A 128 1.59 10.88 -16.09
C MET A 128 0.55 11.52 -15.17
N SER A 129 0.53 12.86 -15.08
CA SER A 129 -0.36 13.60 -14.17
C SER A 129 -1.84 13.25 -14.35
N LYS A 130 -2.28 12.90 -15.57
CA LYS A 130 -3.68 12.52 -15.85
C LYS A 130 -4.12 11.17 -15.26
N TYR A 131 -3.19 10.32 -14.81
CA TYR A 131 -3.47 9.03 -14.16
C TYR A 131 -3.27 9.08 -12.63
N LYS A 132 -2.93 10.26 -12.10
CA LYS A 132 -2.99 10.58 -10.68
C LYS A 132 -4.37 11.15 -10.36
N GLU A 133 -4.60 11.49 -9.10
CA GLU A 133 -5.88 11.96 -8.54
C GLU A 133 -6.38 13.28 -9.16
N THR A 134 -6.77 13.22 -10.42
CA THR A 134 -7.18 14.36 -11.25
C THR A 134 -8.50 14.10 -11.95
N SER A 135 -8.93 12.83 -12.08
CA SER A 135 -10.14 12.42 -12.80
C SER A 135 -10.11 12.76 -14.30
N ARG A 136 -8.91 12.80 -14.90
CA ARG A 136 -8.68 13.26 -16.28
C ARG A 136 -8.22 12.15 -17.23
N GLY A 137 -8.17 10.90 -16.79
CA GLY A 137 -7.75 9.75 -17.59
C GLY A 137 -8.46 8.47 -17.19
N GLY A 138 -7.75 7.33 -17.32
CA GLY A 138 -8.05 6.11 -16.55
C GLY A 138 -9.51 5.68 -16.59
N LEU A 139 -10.03 5.23 -15.45
CA LEU A 139 -11.44 4.82 -15.36
C LEU A 139 -12.37 6.04 -15.41
N ALA A 140 -11.93 7.20 -14.89
CA ALA A 140 -12.71 8.44 -14.85
C ALA A 140 -13.29 8.86 -16.21
N VAL A 141 -12.52 8.70 -17.28
CA VAL A 141 -12.94 9.13 -18.64
C VAL A 141 -13.35 7.99 -19.56
N ASN A 142 -13.01 6.74 -19.22
CA ASN A 142 -13.33 5.56 -20.04
C ASN A 142 -14.61 4.83 -19.58
N VAL A 143 -15.13 5.14 -18.40
CA VAL A 143 -16.42 4.64 -17.90
C VAL A 143 -17.36 5.83 -17.78
N VAL A 144 -18.33 5.92 -18.70
CA VAL A 144 -19.37 6.95 -18.66
C VAL A 144 -20.49 6.46 -17.75
N GLU A 145 -20.63 7.05 -16.57
CA GLU A 145 -21.86 6.90 -15.78
C GLU A 145 -23.01 7.56 -16.54
N CYS A 146 -24.06 6.78 -16.82
CA CYS A 146 -25.27 7.21 -17.50
C CYS A 146 -26.30 7.70 -16.48
#